data_AF-A0A061QUG6-F1
#
_entry.id   AF-A0A061QUG6-F1
#
_cell.length_a   1.000
_cell.length_b   1.000
_cell.length_c   1.000
_cell.angle_alpha   90.00
_cell.angle_beta   90.00
_cell.angle_gamma   90.00
#
_symmetry.space_group_name_H-M   'P 1'
#
loop_
_entity.id
_entity.type
_entity.pdbx_description
1 polymer ?
#
loop_
_entity_poly.entity_id
_entity_poly.type
_entity_poly.pdbx_seq_one_letter_code
_entity_poly.pdbx_strand_id
1 'polypeptide(L)'
;LATGLAIHAAIEGAAIGAQKEYNSALKIAVAVLAHKGLTGYAVGSSLISSKATRAQFIAYVAVFTMSSPVGIALGTALSCEV
;
A
#
# COMPACT_ATOMS: atom_id res chain seq x y z
N LEU A 1 1.76 13.66 3.81
CA LEU A 1 2.57 12.62 3.15
C LEU A 1 2.07 11.21 3.48
N ALA A 2 2.04 10.80 4.74
CA ALA A 2 1.62 9.45 5.17
C ALA A 2 0.24 9.02 4.65
N THR A 3 -0.77 9.90 4.75
CA THR A 3 -2.14 9.62 4.28
C THR A 3 -2.23 9.46 2.77
N GLY A 4 -1.60 10.35 2.00
CA GLY A 4 -1.56 10.25 0.54
C GLY A 4 -0.86 8.99 0.04
N LEU A 5 0.25 8.61 0.67
CA LEU A 5 0.95 7.36 0.36
C LEU A 5 0.13 6.12 0.75
N ALA A 6 -0.69 6.19 1.81
CA ALA A 6 -1.60 5.10 2.15
C ALA A 6 -2.71 4.92 1.10
N ILE A 7 -3.29 6.02 0.58
CA ILE A 7 -4.27 5.93 -0.52
C ILE A 7 -3.61 5.38 -1.78
N HIS A 8 -2.43 5.87 -2.12
CA HIS A 8 -1.64 5.37 -3.26
C HIS A 8 -1.38 3.86 -3.14
N ALA A 9 -0.90 3.39 -1.99
CA ALA A 9 -0.64 1.98 -1.75
C ALA A 9 -1.91 1.10 -1.72
N ALA A 10 -3.09 1.67 -1.43
CA ALA A 10 -4.37 0.99 -1.59
C ALA A 10 -4.76 0.83 -3.06
N ILE A 11 -4.58 1.88 -3.89
CA ILE A 11 -4.86 1.84 -5.33
C ILE A 11 -3.94 0.83 -6.03
N GLU A 12 -2.65 0.83 -5.71
CA GLU A 12 -1.69 -0.15 -6.21
C GLU A 12 -2.09 -1.58 -5.82
N GLY A 13 -2.50 -1.79 -4.57
CA GLY A 13 -3.02 -3.07 -4.11
C GLY A 13 -4.22 -3.52 -4.92
N ALA A 14 -5.19 -2.62 -5.14
CA ALA A 14 -6.38 -2.91 -5.96
C ALA A 14 -6.02 -3.24 -7.41
N ALA A 15 -5.04 -2.54 -7.99
CA ALA A 15 -4.54 -2.85 -9.34
C ALA A 15 -3.93 -4.25 -9.43
N ILE A 16 -3.19 -4.71 -8.40
CA ILE A 16 -2.69 -6.09 -8.32
C ILE A 16 -3.85 -7.08 -8.21
N GLY A 17 -4.78 -6.84 -7.28
CA GLY A 17 -5.91 -7.72 -7.01
C GLY A 17 -6.88 -7.86 -8.19
N ALA A 18 -6.93 -6.85 -9.07
CA ALA A 18 -7.80 -6.84 -10.23
C ALA A 18 -7.26 -7.57 -11.47
N GLN A 19 -6.03 -8.07 -11.42
CA GLN A 19 -5.46 -8.81 -12.54
C GLN A 19 -6.09 -10.20 -12.66
N LYS A 20 -6.65 -10.53 -13.82
CA LYS A 20 -7.20 -11.86 -14.12
C LYS A 20 -6.12 -12.93 -14.33
N GLU A 21 -4.96 -12.53 -14.83
CA GLU A 21 -3.81 -13.41 -15.03
C GLU A 21 -2.78 -13.27 -13.92
N TYR A 22 -2.35 -14.42 -13.37
CA TYR A 22 -1.33 -14.49 -12.33
C TYR A 22 0.00 -13.82 -12.74
N ASN A 23 0.43 -13.98 -14.00
CA ASN A 23 1.67 -13.38 -14.49
C ASN A 23 1.61 -11.84 -14.50
N SER A 24 0.46 -11.28 -14.87
CA SER A 24 0.22 -9.83 -14.83
C SER A 24 0.16 -9.30 -13.40
N ALA A 25 -0.50 -10.03 -12.48
CA ALA A 25 -0.50 -9.72 -11.05
C ALA A 25 0.92 -9.67 -10.48
N LEU A 26 1.75 -10.67 -10.80
CA LEU A 26 3.14 -10.73 -10.37
C LEU A 26 3.98 -9.57 -10.92
N LYS A 27 3.83 -9.20 -12.20
CA LYS A 27 4.57 -8.07 -12.79
C LYS A 27 4.30 -6.77 -12.02
N ILE A 28 3.04 -6.48 -11.71
CA ILE A 28 2.66 -5.29 -10.95
C ILE A 28 3.17 -5.40 -9.51
N ALA A 29 3.03 -6.57 -8.87
CA ALA A 29 3.50 -6.79 -7.51
C ALA A 29 5.01 -6.56 -7.37
N VAL A 30 5.82 -7.05 -8.31
CA VAL A 30 7.27 -6.82 -8.33
C VAL A 30 7.60 -5.34 -8.52
N ALA A 31 6.89 -4.64 -9.42
CA ALA A 31 7.07 -3.21 -9.62
C ALA A 31 6.76 -2.42 -8.33
N VAL A 32 5.66 -2.73 -7.66
CA VAL A 32 5.29 -2.11 -6.37
C VAL A 32 6.32 -2.41 -5.29
N LEU A 33 6.79 -3.65 -5.18
CA LEU A 33 7.81 -4.04 -4.22
C LEU A 33 9.13 -3.27 -4.40
N ALA A 34 9.51 -2.94 -5.64
CA ALA A 34 10.72 -2.18 -5.94
C ALA A 34 10.75 -0.80 -5.27
N HIS A 35 9.59 -0.17 -5.06
CA HIS A 35 9.48 1.14 -4.40
C HIS A 35 8.75 1.14 -3.06
N LYS A 36 8.27 -0.01 -2.58
CA LYS A 36 7.55 -0.11 -1.28
C LYS A 36 8.46 0.20 -0.08
N GLY A 37 9.74 -0.16 -0.16
CA GLY A 37 10.73 0.18 0.86
C GLY A 37 11.03 1.67 0.92
N LEU A 38 11.24 2.31 -0.24
CA LEU A 38 11.51 3.76 -0.33
C LEU A 38 10.32 4.58 0.17
N THR A 39 9.10 4.19 -0.18
CA THR A 39 7.88 4.85 0.31
C THR A 39 7.73 4.65 1.83
N GLY A 40 8.01 3.46 2.36
CA GLY A 40 8.05 3.22 3.81
C GLY A 40 9.07 4.11 4.53
N TYR A 41 10.27 4.27 3.98
CA TYR A 41 11.29 5.19 4.50
C TYR A 41 10.82 6.65 4.50
N ALA A 42 10.19 7.11 3.40
CA ALA A 42 9.65 8.46 3.30
C ALA A 42 8.53 8.73 4.32
N VAL A 43 7.62 7.76 4.55
CA VAL A 43 6.59 7.85 5.58
C VAL A 43 7.23 7.92 6.97
N GLY A 44 8.15 7.00 7.28
CA GLY A 44 8.80 6.94 8.59
C GLY A 44 9.60 8.21 8.91
N SER A 45 10.43 8.68 7.98
CA SER A 45 11.23 9.90 8.13
C SER A 45 10.36 11.15 8.26
N SER A 46 9.25 11.26 7.51
CA SER A 46 8.29 12.36 7.65
C SER A 46 7.60 12.38 9.01
N LEU A 47 7.23 11.21 9.56
CA LEU A 47 6.63 11.11 10.89
C LEU A 47 7.61 11.52 11.99
N ILE A 48 8.87 11.08 11.90
CA ILE A 48 9.95 11.49 12.82
C ILE A 48 10.18 13.00 12.73
N SER A 49 10.28 13.55 11.51
CA SER A 49 10.47 14.99 11.28
C SER A 49 9.31 15.82 11.84
N SER A 50 8.08 15.31 11.77
CA SER A 50 6.89 15.95 12.34
C SER A 50 6.76 15.85 13.87
N LYS A 51 7.75 15.24 14.56
CA LYS A 51 7.72 14.96 16.02
C LYS A 51 6.49 14.14 16.44
N ALA A 52 6.04 13.22 15.58
CA ALA A 52 4.92 12.35 15.87
C ALA A 52 5.20 11.52 17.15
N THR A 53 4.17 11.34 17.98
CA THR A 53 4.28 10.45 19.14
C THR A 53 4.47 9.01 18.69
N ARG A 54 4.99 8.14 19.57
CA ARG A 54 5.12 6.70 19.27
C ARG A 54 3.79 6.07 18.83
N ALA A 55 2.69 6.46 19.48
CA ALA A 55 1.36 5.98 19.13
C ALA A 55 0.95 6.42 17.72
N GLN A 56 1.16 7.69 17.37
CA GLN A 56 0.89 8.20 16.01
C GLN A 56 1.75 7.50 14.97
N PHE A 57 3.05 7.30 15.25
CA PHE A 57 3.95 6.60 14.35
C PHE A 57 3.43 5.18 14.03
N ILE A 58 3.12 4.40 15.08
CA ILE A 58 2.60 3.04 14.92
C ILE A 58 1.27 3.06 14.17
N ALA A 59 0.34 3.97 14.50
CA ALA A 59 -0.95 4.07 13.84
C ALA A 59 -0.81 4.37 12.33
N TYR A 60 -0.02 5.37 11.96
CA TYR A 60 0.18 5.73 10.55
C TYR A 60 0.91 4.65 9.75
N VAL A 61 1.91 4.00 10.35
CA VAL A 61 2.61 2.88 9.71
C VAL A 61 1.67 1.68 9.55
N ALA A 62 0.84 1.38 10.54
CA ALA A 62 -0.15 0.31 10.45
C ALA A 62 -1.16 0.58 9.32
N VAL A 63 -1.72 1.79 9.24
CA VAL A 63 -2.62 2.20 8.15
C VAL A 63 -1.93 2.09 6.79
N PHE A 64 -0.69 2.58 6.66
CA PHE A 64 0.08 2.49 5.43
C PHE A 64 0.33 1.03 5.02
N THR A 65 0.74 0.16 5.93
CA THR A 65 0.98 -1.26 5.62
C THR A 65 -0.30 -2.00 5.29
N MET A 66 -1.39 -1.75 6.01
CA MET A 66 -2.70 -2.38 5.77
C MET A 66 -3.37 -1.92 4.48
N SER A 67 -3.01 -0.75 3.95
CA SER A 67 -3.58 -0.24 2.70
C SER A 67 -3.40 -1.21 1.52
N SER A 68 -2.24 -1.88 1.38
CA SER A 68 -2.01 -2.79 0.25
C SER A 68 -2.79 -4.10 0.35
N PRO A 69 -2.81 -4.84 1.49
CA PRO A 69 -3.70 -5.98 1.65
C PRO A 69 -5.17 -5.65 1.43
N VAL A 70 -5.64 -4.50 1.96
CA VAL A 70 -7.01 -4.03 1.75
C VAL A 70 -7.27 -3.74 0.27
N GLY A 71 -6.35 -3.04 -0.39
CA GLY A 71 -6.40 -2.80 -1.83
C GLY A 71 -6.52 -4.09 -2.61
N ILE A 72 -5.62 -5.06 -2.38
CA ILE A 72 -5.63 -6.36 -3.07
C ILE A 72 -6.98 -7.07 -2.87
N ALA A 73 -7.46 -7.15 -1.62
CA ALA A 73 -8.74 -7.79 -1.32
C ALA A 73 -9.91 -7.12 -2.07
N LEU A 74 -9.95 -5.79 -2.10
CA LEU A 74 -10.96 -5.04 -2.85
C LEU A 74 -10.85 -5.27 -4.36
N GLY A 75 -9.64 -5.21 -4.92
CA GLY A 75 -9.40 -5.45 -6.35
C GLY A 75 -9.84 -6.84 -6.78
N THR A 76 -9.55 -7.86 -5.96
CA THR A 76 -9.98 -9.24 -6.18
C THR A 76 -11.50 -9.37 -6.06
N ALA A 77 -12.11 -8.78 -5.03
CA ALA A 77 -13.56 -8.82 -4.85
C ALA A 77 -14.31 -8.17 -6.03
N LEU A 78 -13.80 -7.05 -6.55
CA LEU A 78 -14.40 -6.34 -7.70
C LEU A 78 -14.17 -7.05 -9.04
N SER A 79 -13.11 -7.86 -9.15
CA SER A 79 -12.77 -8.57 -10.39
C SER A 79 -13.34 -9.99 -10.46
N CYS A 80 -13.82 -10.49 -9.32
CA CYS A 80 -14.67 -11.67 -9.27
C CYS A 80 -16.05 -11.28 -9.84
N GLU A 81 -16.20 -11.35 -11.17
CA GLU A 81 -17.51 -11.34 -11.80
C GLU A 81 -18.33 -12.53 -11.27
N VAL A 82 -19.55 -12.27 -10.81
CA VAL A 82 -20.57 -13.31 -10.57
C VAL A 82 -21.09 -13.82 -11.91
#